data_AF-A0A3Q8ZE26-F1
#
_entry.id   AF-A0A3Q8ZE26-F1
#
_cell.length_a   1.000
_cell.length_b   1.000
_cell.length_c   1.000
_cell.angle_alpha   90.00
_cell.angle_beta   90.00
_cell.angle_gamma   90.00
#
_symmetry.space_group_name_H-M   'P 1'
#
loop_
_entity.id
_entity.type
_entity.pdbx_description
1 polymer ?
#
loop_
_entity_poly.entity_id
_entity_poly.type
_entity_poly.pdbx_seq_one_letter_code
_entity_poly.pdbx_strand_id
1 'polypeptide(L)'
;MFKTARSRFQTWITTGAGTIAALFVAGLMGAFGALPAHAPPQLPPDAAIDAGRWRVQSVRAYVSRAKVYGVPLKPGQKALVLEADMTNRTAQSDKAYFNVFTPDGLALPDGLPMIALTRDQTLTPELHPGMTERMAYVWPLAGDAIVPANLSFGITAEVFKPRDNLYGTPGWFNPTRLGTVTLPVADLPTDSLGTGS
;
A
#
# COMPACT_ATOMS: atom_id res chain seq x y z
N MET A 1 10.39 60.22 45.33
CA MET A 1 10.57 59.81 43.92
C MET A 1 10.71 58.28 43.82
N PHE A 2 9.64 57.49 44.03
CA PHE A 2 9.74 56.00 43.99
C PHE A 2 8.41 55.31 43.57
N LYS A 3 7.64 55.89 42.65
CA LYS A 3 6.41 55.24 42.12
C LYS A 3 6.45 54.90 40.62
N THR A 4 7.47 55.35 39.89
CA THR A 4 7.50 55.23 38.40
C THR A 4 8.27 54.00 37.89
N ALA A 5 9.12 53.37 38.70
CA ALA A 5 9.96 52.25 38.26
C ALA A 5 9.23 50.89 38.27
N ARG A 6 8.22 50.73 39.13
CA ARG A 6 7.52 49.45 39.33
C ARG A 6 6.49 49.15 38.23
N SER A 7 5.97 50.19 37.57
CA SER A 7 4.97 50.08 36.50
C SER A 7 5.57 49.63 35.17
N ARG A 8 6.77 50.09 34.78
CA ARG A 8 7.40 49.70 33.50
C ARG A 8 7.87 48.24 33.48
N PHE A 9 8.23 47.68 34.63
CA PHE A 9 8.67 46.29 34.74
C PHE A 9 7.52 45.29 34.58
N GLN A 10 6.32 45.63 35.07
CA GLN A 10 5.13 44.79 34.89
C GLN A 10 4.63 44.76 33.45
N THR A 11 4.74 45.86 32.70
CA THR A 11 4.36 45.90 31.28
C THR A 11 5.32 45.08 30.41
N TRP A 12 6.61 45.00 30.77
CA TRP A 12 7.61 44.25 30.00
C TRP A 12 7.44 42.72 30.14
N ILE A 13 6.97 42.25 31.29
CA ILE A 13 6.69 40.83 31.53
C ILE A 13 5.48 40.36 30.72
N THR A 14 4.44 41.17 30.58
CA THR A 14 3.23 40.80 29.83
C THR A 14 3.47 40.75 28.32
N THR A 15 4.29 41.66 27.77
CA THR A 15 4.64 41.67 26.34
C THR A 15 5.65 40.57 25.98
N GLY A 16 6.63 40.27 26.83
CA GLY A 16 7.62 39.20 26.59
C GLY A 16 7.04 37.78 26.72
N ALA A 17 6.06 37.58 27.60
CA ALA A 17 5.42 36.29 27.80
C ALA A 17 4.71 35.77 26.53
N GLY A 18 4.09 36.67 25.75
CA GLY A 18 3.43 36.32 24.49
C GLY A 18 4.41 35.82 23.42
N THR A 19 5.57 36.46 23.29
CA THR A 19 6.60 36.04 22.33
C THR A 19 7.23 34.70 22.73
N ILE A 20 7.49 34.48 24.02
CA ILE A 20 8.01 33.20 24.51
C ILE A 20 7.00 32.07 24.28
N ALA A 21 5.71 32.31 24.57
CA ALA A 21 4.65 31.34 24.30
C ALA A 21 4.53 31.04 22.79
N ALA A 22 4.59 32.06 21.94
CA ALA A 22 4.54 31.89 20.48
C ALA A 22 5.75 31.10 19.95
N LEU A 23 6.96 31.37 20.43
CA LEU A 23 8.16 30.62 20.07
C LEU A 23 8.11 29.17 20.58
N PHE A 24 7.53 28.94 21.75
CA PHE A 24 7.32 27.59 22.27
C PHE A 24 6.31 26.82 21.43
N VAL A 25 5.16 27.42 21.09
CA VAL A 25 4.15 26.80 20.22
C VAL A 25 4.69 26.58 18.80
N ALA A 26 5.38 27.55 18.21
CA ALA A 26 6.03 27.42 16.91
C ALA A 26 7.15 26.37 16.94
N GLY A 27 7.92 26.30 18.03
CA GLY A 27 8.93 25.27 18.26
C GLY A 27 8.33 23.88 18.38
N LEU A 28 7.21 23.73 19.10
CA LEU A 28 6.47 22.46 19.18
C LEU A 28 5.90 22.07 17.81
N MET A 29 5.23 22.97 17.09
CA MET A 29 4.72 22.70 15.74
C MET A 29 5.84 22.38 14.75
N GLY A 30 6.98 23.08 14.83
CA GLY A 30 8.17 22.80 14.03
C GLY A 30 8.77 21.44 14.35
N ALA A 31 8.85 21.07 15.62
CA ALA A 31 9.37 19.76 16.05
C ALA A 31 8.45 18.61 15.61
N PHE A 32 7.12 18.75 15.73
CA PHE A 32 6.16 17.75 15.24
C PHE A 32 6.12 17.68 13.71
N GLY A 33 6.28 18.81 13.01
CA GLY A 33 6.37 18.85 11.55
C GLY A 33 7.69 18.31 11.00
N ALA A 34 8.75 18.29 11.81
CA ALA A 34 10.08 17.78 11.45
C ALA A 34 10.30 16.31 11.84
N LEU A 35 9.33 15.65 12.48
CA LEU A 35 9.41 14.21 12.69
C LEU A 35 9.47 13.53 11.31
N PRO A 36 10.47 12.67 11.05
CA PRO A 36 10.51 11.88 9.82
C PRO A 36 9.18 11.16 9.66
N ALA A 37 8.60 11.23 8.45
CA ALA A 37 7.46 10.38 8.13
C ALA A 37 7.85 8.94 8.48
N HIS A 38 7.12 8.32 9.41
CA HIS A 38 7.43 6.97 9.82
C HIS A 38 7.33 6.10 8.58
N ALA A 39 8.44 5.45 8.21
CA ALA A 39 8.43 4.48 7.14
C ALA A 39 7.34 3.44 7.47
N PRO A 40 6.50 3.05 6.51
CA PRO A 40 5.48 2.03 6.75
C PRO A 40 6.13 0.79 7.35
N PRO A 41 5.48 0.15 8.33
CA PRO A 41 6.08 -0.97 9.03
C PRO A 41 6.35 -2.13 8.07
N GLN A 42 7.44 -2.84 8.29
CA GLN A 42 7.72 -4.09 7.59
C GLN A 42 6.81 -5.19 8.15
N LEU A 43 6.11 -5.88 7.26
CA LEU A 43 5.19 -6.96 7.55
C LEU A 43 5.88 -8.32 7.27
N PRO A 44 5.55 -9.38 8.02
CA PRO A 44 6.12 -10.70 7.78
C PRO A 44 5.66 -11.26 6.42
N PRO A 45 6.55 -11.87 5.63
CA PRO A 45 6.25 -12.33 4.26
C PRO A 45 5.16 -13.39 4.17
N ASP A 46 5.12 -14.31 5.14
CA ASP A 46 4.19 -15.45 5.09
C ASP A 46 2.97 -15.25 6.02
N ALA A 47 2.80 -14.06 6.60
CA ALA A 47 1.69 -13.80 7.52
C ALA A 47 0.40 -13.47 6.78
N ALA A 48 -0.72 -13.98 7.30
CA ALA A 48 -2.04 -13.49 6.92
C ALA A 48 -2.28 -12.11 7.56
N ILE A 49 -2.52 -11.11 6.73
CA ILE A 49 -2.63 -9.71 7.08
C ILE A 49 -4.06 -9.24 6.79
N ASP A 50 -4.69 -8.61 7.78
CA ASP A 50 -6.00 -7.99 7.62
C ASP A 50 -5.83 -6.58 7.03
N ALA A 51 -6.20 -6.40 5.76
CA ALA A 51 -6.10 -5.15 4.99
C ALA A 51 -7.48 -4.54 4.72
N GLY A 52 -8.27 -4.37 5.78
CA GLY A 52 -9.65 -3.89 5.68
C GLY A 52 -10.60 -4.98 5.18
N ARG A 53 -11.18 -4.78 4.00
CA ARG A 53 -12.14 -5.72 3.39
C ARG A 53 -11.50 -7.03 2.93
N TRP A 54 -10.17 -7.06 2.85
CA TRP A 54 -9.38 -8.19 2.41
C TRP A 54 -8.57 -8.78 3.57
N ARG A 55 -8.46 -10.11 3.62
CA ARG A 55 -7.34 -10.79 4.27
C ARG A 55 -6.39 -11.24 3.17
N VAL A 56 -5.11 -10.94 3.33
CA VAL A 56 -4.10 -11.24 2.32
C VAL A 56 -2.91 -11.98 2.90
N GLN A 57 -2.33 -12.89 2.13
CA GLN A 57 -1.08 -13.55 2.45
C GLN A 57 -0.26 -13.66 1.17
N SER A 58 0.93 -13.05 1.18
CA SER A 58 1.84 -13.17 0.04
C SER A 58 2.39 -14.59 -0.06
N VAL A 59 2.52 -15.10 -1.28
CA VAL A 59 2.98 -16.48 -1.53
C VAL A 59 4.36 -16.45 -2.17
N ARG A 60 4.51 -15.73 -3.28
CA ARG A 60 5.78 -15.61 -4.00
C ARG A 60 5.76 -14.44 -4.97
N ALA A 61 6.95 -13.97 -5.33
CA ALA A 61 7.15 -13.02 -6.40
C ALA A 61 8.15 -13.55 -7.42
N TYR A 62 7.92 -13.26 -8.71
CA TYR A 62 8.83 -13.66 -9.77
C TYR A 62 8.68 -12.79 -11.02
N VAL A 63 9.67 -12.85 -11.89
CA VAL A 63 9.64 -12.29 -13.23
C VAL A 63 9.46 -13.42 -14.24
N SER A 64 8.59 -13.20 -15.23
CA SER A 64 8.39 -14.13 -16.34
C SER A 64 8.46 -13.40 -17.67
N ARG A 65 9.12 -14.02 -18.65
CA ARG A 65 9.12 -13.57 -20.05
C ARG A 65 8.06 -14.28 -20.89
N ALA A 66 7.48 -15.34 -20.37
CA ALA A 66 6.39 -16.07 -21.00
C ALA A 66 5.02 -15.46 -20.62
N LYS A 67 3.99 -15.83 -21.36
CA LYS A 67 2.60 -15.51 -21.02
C LYS A 67 2.25 -16.15 -19.66
N VAL A 68 1.65 -15.38 -18.76
CA VAL A 68 1.33 -15.82 -17.40
C VAL A 68 -0.17 -15.67 -17.14
N TYR A 69 -0.82 -16.72 -16.64
CA TYR A 69 -2.25 -16.73 -16.24
C TYR A 69 -3.21 -16.06 -17.24
N GLY A 70 -3.03 -16.31 -18.54
CA GLY A 70 -3.89 -15.71 -19.56
C GLY A 70 -3.65 -14.22 -19.82
N VAL A 71 -2.84 -13.53 -19.00
CA VAL A 71 -2.57 -12.09 -19.10
C VAL A 71 -1.78 -11.77 -20.38
N PRO A 72 -2.27 -10.87 -21.25
CA PRO A 72 -1.57 -10.47 -22.46
C PRO A 72 -0.37 -9.56 -22.13
N LEU A 73 0.79 -9.89 -22.69
CA LEU A 73 1.99 -9.04 -22.67
C LEU A 73 2.30 -8.57 -24.09
N LYS A 74 2.77 -7.33 -24.24
CA LYS A 74 3.25 -6.85 -25.54
C LYS A 74 4.56 -7.55 -25.92
N PRO A 75 4.88 -7.71 -27.21
CA PRO A 75 6.16 -8.28 -27.63
C PRO A 75 7.34 -7.54 -26.98
N GLY A 76 8.30 -8.30 -26.43
CA GLY A 76 9.47 -7.75 -25.75
C GLY A 76 9.25 -7.28 -24.31
N GLN A 77 8.02 -7.36 -23.77
CA GLN A 77 7.77 -7.14 -22.35
C GLN A 77 8.05 -8.38 -21.51
N LYS A 78 8.20 -8.16 -20.21
CA LYS A 78 8.18 -9.20 -19.19
C LYS A 78 7.14 -8.86 -18.13
N ALA A 79 6.69 -9.86 -17.39
CA ALA A 79 5.75 -9.72 -16.29
C ALA A 79 6.50 -9.79 -14.96
N LEU A 80 6.29 -8.82 -14.09
CA LEU A 80 6.45 -9.03 -12.65
C LEU A 80 5.14 -9.63 -12.12
N VAL A 81 5.25 -10.73 -11.39
CA VAL A 81 4.11 -11.44 -10.83
C VAL A 81 4.26 -11.49 -9.32
N LEU A 82 3.20 -11.11 -8.60
CA LEU A 82 3.00 -11.43 -7.19
C LEU A 82 1.81 -12.39 -7.08
N GLU A 83 2.05 -13.57 -6.52
CA GLU A 83 0.96 -14.44 -6.09
C GLU A 83 0.64 -14.17 -4.63
N ALA A 84 -0.65 -14.05 -4.33
CA ALA A 84 -1.16 -13.87 -2.98
C ALA A 84 -2.47 -14.64 -2.79
N ASP A 85 -2.63 -15.23 -1.62
CA ASP A 85 -3.92 -15.75 -1.17
C ASP A 85 -4.75 -14.57 -0.66
N MET A 86 -5.99 -14.46 -1.13
CA MET A 86 -6.90 -13.38 -0.78
C MET A 86 -8.26 -13.91 -0.37
N THR A 87 -8.76 -13.41 0.76
CA THR A 87 -10.11 -13.72 1.26
C THR A 87 -10.91 -12.43 1.35
N ASN A 88 -12.09 -12.41 0.73
CA ASN A 88 -13.06 -11.34 0.96
C ASN A 88 -13.68 -11.51 2.36
N ARG A 89 -13.55 -10.49 3.22
CA ARG A 89 -14.07 -10.51 4.59
C ARG A 89 -15.44 -9.85 4.73
N THR A 90 -16.03 -9.41 3.62
CA THR A 90 -17.34 -8.76 3.59
C THR A 90 -18.45 -9.76 3.31
N ALA A 91 -19.70 -9.29 3.35
CA ALA A 91 -20.88 -10.11 3.07
C ALA A 91 -21.27 -10.15 1.57
N GLN A 92 -20.56 -9.43 0.70
CA GLN A 92 -20.88 -9.34 -0.73
C GLN A 92 -19.65 -9.60 -1.59
N SER A 93 -19.85 -10.16 -2.79
CA SER A 93 -18.78 -10.31 -3.77
C SER A 93 -18.22 -8.95 -4.17
N ASP A 94 -16.91 -8.87 -4.36
CA ASP A 94 -16.23 -7.59 -4.61
C ASP A 94 -14.99 -7.76 -5.51
N LYS A 95 -14.60 -6.70 -6.23
CA LYS A 95 -13.41 -6.61 -7.09
C LYS A 95 -12.45 -5.48 -6.73
N ALA A 96 -12.68 -4.77 -5.64
CA ALA A 96 -11.89 -3.60 -5.20
C ALA A 96 -10.54 -4.00 -4.57
N TYR A 97 -9.78 -4.88 -5.23
CA TYR A 97 -8.49 -5.39 -4.76
C TYR A 97 -7.28 -4.90 -5.58
N PHE A 98 -7.49 -4.14 -6.67
CA PHE A 98 -6.42 -3.74 -7.60
C PHE A 98 -5.26 -2.96 -6.98
N ASN A 99 -5.54 -2.20 -5.92
CA ASN A 99 -4.58 -1.34 -5.22
C ASN A 99 -4.09 -1.94 -3.89
N VAL A 100 -4.47 -3.19 -3.59
CA VAL A 100 -4.08 -3.84 -2.32
C VAL A 100 -2.58 -4.05 -2.27
N PHE A 101 -1.97 -4.45 -3.39
CA PHE A 101 -0.52 -4.59 -3.52
C PHE A 101 0.04 -3.55 -4.50
N THR A 102 1.17 -2.95 -4.16
CA THR A 102 1.90 -2.04 -5.06
C THR A 102 3.40 -2.27 -4.92
N PRO A 103 4.14 -2.64 -5.99
CA PRO A 103 5.58 -2.80 -5.90
C PRO A 103 6.28 -1.45 -5.75
N ASP A 104 7.22 -1.37 -4.82
CA ASP A 104 7.98 -0.16 -4.53
C ASP A 104 9.19 -0.03 -5.45
N GLY A 105 9.55 1.21 -5.79
CA GLY A 105 10.81 1.50 -6.49
C GLY A 105 10.86 1.03 -7.94
N LEU A 106 9.73 0.63 -8.53
CA LEU A 106 9.62 0.27 -9.94
C LEU A 106 8.79 1.29 -10.72
N ALA A 107 9.24 1.62 -11.93
CA ALA A 107 8.43 2.38 -12.88
C ALA A 107 7.38 1.45 -13.50
N LEU A 108 6.11 1.69 -13.18
CA LEU A 108 4.97 0.93 -13.70
C LEU A 108 4.23 1.78 -14.75
N PRO A 109 4.39 1.52 -16.06
CA PRO A 109 3.83 2.39 -17.11
C PRO A 109 2.31 2.57 -17.01
N ASP A 110 1.58 1.49 -16.68
CA ASP A 110 0.11 1.49 -16.58
C ASP A 110 -0.38 1.64 -15.11
N GLY A 111 0.54 1.62 -14.14
CA GLY A 111 0.30 1.76 -12.69
C GLY A 111 -0.48 0.62 -12.01
N LEU A 112 -1.50 0.06 -12.68
CA LEU A 112 -2.36 -1.00 -12.16
C LEU A 112 -1.94 -2.38 -12.68
N PRO A 113 -2.00 -3.42 -11.84
CA PRO A 113 -1.77 -4.79 -12.27
C PRO A 113 -2.97 -5.32 -13.07
N MET A 114 -2.69 -6.24 -13.98
CA MET A 114 -3.69 -7.19 -14.46
C MET A 114 -3.76 -8.34 -13.46
N ILE A 115 -4.96 -8.71 -13.03
CA ILE A 115 -5.14 -9.69 -11.95
C ILE A 115 -5.90 -10.90 -12.47
N ALA A 116 -5.41 -12.10 -12.15
CA ALA A 116 -5.99 -13.36 -12.58
C ALA A 116 -6.12 -14.35 -11.41
N LEU A 117 -7.08 -15.27 -11.47
CA LEU A 117 -7.06 -16.47 -10.63
C LEU A 117 -5.99 -17.44 -11.12
N THR A 118 -5.20 -18.00 -10.21
CA THR A 118 -4.18 -18.98 -10.61
C THR A 118 -4.76 -20.34 -10.99
N ARG A 119 -5.96 -20.67 -10.47
CA ARG A 119 -6.67 -21.93 -10.72
C ARG A 119 -7.09 -22.09 -12.19
N ASP A 120 -7.75 -21.08 -12.72
CA ASP A 120 -8.47 -21.16 -14.00
C ASP A 120 -8.18 -19.97 -14.95
N GLN A 121 -7.24 -19.10 -14.57
CA GLN A 121 -6.81 -17.94 -15.36
C GLN A 121 -7.92 -16.91 -15.62
N THR A 122 -9.02 -16.96 -14.86
CA THR A 122 -10.07 -15.94 -14.94
C THR A 122 -9.49 -14.57 -14.63
N LEU A 123 -9.58 -13.66 -15.59
CA LEU A 123 -9.15 -12.27 -15.43
C LEU A 123 -10.18 -11.48 -14.62
N THR A 124 -9.68 -10.63 -13.72
CA THR A 124 -10.46 -9.72 -12.88
C THR A 124 -11.66 -10.40 -12.20
N PRO A 125 -11.43 -11.52 -11.47
CA PRO A 125 -12.49 -12.30 -10.84
C PRO A 125 -13.23 -11.52 -9.76
N GLU A 126 -14.46 -11.91 -9.44
CA GLU A 126 -15.12 -11.48 -8.20
C GLU A 126 -14.67 -12.39 -7.06
N LEU A 127 -14.26 -11.81 -5.94
CA LEU A 127 -13.96 -12.60 -4.75
C LEU A 127 -15.22 -12.75 -3.89
N HIS A 128 -15.66 -13.99 -3.70
CA HIS A 128 -16.83 -14.29 -2.87
C HIS A 128 -16.51 -14.21 -1.37
N PRO A 129 -17.49 -13.81 -0.53
CA PRO A 129 -17.37 -13.80 0.92
C PRO A 129 -16.79 -15.07 1.52
N GLY A 130 -15.75 -14.92 2.35
CA GLY A 130 -15.15 -16.01 3.13
C GLY A 130 -14.37 -17.06 2.32
N MET A 131 -14.39 -16.99 0.99
CA MET A 131 -13.67 -17.91 0.13
C MET A 131 -12.27 -17.38 -0.14
N THR A 132 -11.25 -18.17 0.21
CA THR A 132 -9.86 -17.83 -0.08
C THR A 132 -9.51 -18.29 -1.48
N GLU A 133 -9.03 -17.38 -2.30
CA GLU A 133 -8.61 -17.63 -3.68
C GLU A 133 -7.16 -17.18 -3.86
N ARG A 134 -6.41 -17.94 -4.66
CA ARG A 134 -5.05 -17.56 -5.03
C ARG A 134 -5.09 -16.70 -6.27
N MET A 135 -4.59 -15.47 -6.13
CA MET A 135 -4.59 -14.46 -7.17
C MET A 135 -3.16 -14.16 -7.61
N ALA A 136 -2.99 -13.90 -8.90
CA ALA A 136 -1.76 -13.38 -9.46
C ALA A 136 -1.95 -11.92 -9.88
N TYR A 137 -1.18 -11.03 -9.27
CA TYR A 137 -1.03 -9.64 -9.66
C TYR A 137 0.11 -9.57 -10.68
N VAL A 138 -0.21 -9.15 -11.90
CA VAL A 138 0.73 -9.13 -13.03
C VAL A 138 0.93 -7.71 -13.50
N TRP A 139 2.15 -7.19 -13.33
CA TRP A 139 2.57 -5.90 -13.86
C TRP A 139 3.43 -6.10 -15.11
N PRO A 140 2.99 -5.62 -16.28
CA PRO A 140 3.83 -5.58 -17.47
C PRO A 140 4.98 -4.57 -17.28
N LEU A 141 6.20 -5.02 -17.55
CA LEU A 141 7.42 -4.22 -17.51
C LEU A 141 8.10 -4.24 -18.88
N ALA A 142 8.88 -3.21 -19.16
CA ALA A 142 9.82 -3.25 -20.29
C ALA A 142 10.79 -4.43 -20.12
N GLY A 143 11.19 -5.08 -21.23
CA GLY A 143 12.04 -6.28 -21.17
C GLY A 143 13.40 -6.04 -20.48
N ASP A 144 13.93 -4.84 -20.61
CA ASP A 144 15.17 -4.35 -20.02
C ASP A 144 15.00 -3.75 -18.61
N ALA A 145 13.76 -3.63 -18.10
CA ALA A 145 13.51 -3.07 -16.78
C ALA A 145 14.27 -3.85 -15.69
N ILE A 146 15.05 -3.17 -14.86
CA ILE A 146 15.80 -3.82 -13.78
C ILE A 146 14.83 -4.12 -12.63
N VAL A 147 14.71 -5.39 -12.28
CA VAL A 147 13.91 -5.84 -11.12
C VAL A 147 14.89 -6.30 -10.04
N PRO A 148 14.85 -5.72 -8.82
CA PRO A 148 15.70 -6.14 -7.72
C PRO A 148 15.46 -7.60 -7.31
N ALA A 149 16.50 -8.27 -6.82
CA ALA A 149 16.40 -9.64 -6.31
C ALA A 149 15.49 -9.77 -5.08
N ASN A 150 15.32 -8.68 -4.32
CA ASN A 150 14.34 -8.58 -3.25
C ASN A 150 13.49 -7.33 -3.51
N LEU A 151 12.18 -7.51 -3.61
CA LEU A 151 11.26 -6.44 -3.94
C LEU A 151 10.25 -6.25 -2.81
N SER A 152 10.05 -4.99 -2.42
CA SER A 152 9.02 -4.62 -1.45
C SER A 152 7.69 -4.34 -2.16
N PHE A 153 6.62 -4.88 -1.61
CA PHE A 153 5.25 -4.62 -2.01
C PHE A 153 4.53 -3.90 -0.87
N GLY A 154 4.03 -2.70 -1.13
CA GLY A 154 3.12 -2.02 -0.23
C GLY A 154 1.78 -2.73 -0.13
N ILE A 155 1.28 -2.86 1.09
CA ILE A 155 -0.07 -3.35 1.35
C ILE A 155 -0.95 -2.15 1.72
N THR A 156 -2.00 -1.92 0.94
CA THR A 156 -3.00 -0.88 1.19
C THR A 156 -4.20 -1.48 1.92
N ALA A 157 -4.61 -0.84 3.00
CA ALA A 157 -5.82 -1.18 3.74
C ALA A 157 -6.85 -0.07 3.63
N GLU A 158 -8.12 -0.43 3.82
CA GLU A 158 -9.24 0.50 3.89
C GLU A 158 -9.99 0.33 5.21
N VAL A 159 -10.70 1.38 5.61
CA VAL A 159 -11.51 1.39 6.83
C VAL A 159 -12.99 1.38 6.47
N PHE A 160 -13.75 0.45 7.07
CA PHE A 160 -15.20 0.44 6.94
C PHE A 160 -15.80 1.58 7.76
N LYS A 161 -16.63 2.40 7.12
CA LYS A 161 -17.47 3.40 7.76
C LYS A 161 -18.92 2.98 7.57
N PRO A 162 -19.68 2.71 8.64
CA PRO A 162 -21.11 2.44 8.55
C PRO A 162 -21.92 3.61 7.98
N ARG A 163 -21.41 4.84 8.18
CA ARG A 163 -21.94 6.09 7.64
C ARG A 163 -20.77 6.98 7.26
N ASP A 164 -20.68 7.35 5.98
CA ASP A 164 -19.69 8.31 5.53
C ASP A 164 -20.10 9.76 5.88
N ASN A 165 -19.15 10.70 5.78
CA ASN A 165 -19.37 12.08 6.20
C ASN A 165 -20.16 12.93 5.19
N LEU A 166 -20.24 12.51 3.92
CA LEU A 166 -20.83 13.25 2.82
C LEU A 166 -22.27 12.77 2.52
N TYR A 167 -22.48 11.47 2.42
CA TYR A 167 -23.76 10.88 2.03
C TYR A 167 -24.42 10.03 3.12
N GLY A 168 -23.73 9.76 4.22
CA GLY A 168 -24.23 8.91 5.31
C GLY A 168 -24.44 7.44 4.92
N THR A 169 -23.83 6.98 3.83
CA THR A 169 -23.95 5.60 3.34
C THR A 169 -22.80 4.72 3.85
N PRO A 170 -23.02 3.41 4.00
CA PRO A 170 -21.96 2.49 4.39
C PRO A 170 -20.97 2.27 3.24
N GLY A 171 -19.69 2.19 3.56
CA GLY A 171 -18.66 1.91 2.58
C GLY A 171 -17.27 1.77 3.17
N TRP A 172 -16.32 1.44 2.30
CA TRP A 172 -14.90 1.32 2.64
C TRP A 172 -14.17 2.53 2.09
N PHE A 173 -13.42 3.20 2.96
CA PHE A 173 -12.83 4.50 2.66
C PHE A 173 -11.44 4.62 3.26
N ASN A 174 -10.81 5.77 3.03
CA ASN A 174 -9.54 6.16 3.61
C ASN A 174 -8.44 5.13 3.31
N PRO A 175 -8.10 4.88 2.02
CA PRO A 175 -7.01 3.98 1.68
C PRO A 175 -5.73 4.47 2.37
N THR A 176 -5.09 3.57 3.11
CA THR A 176 -3.86 3.88 3.83
C THR A 176 -2.85 2.76 3.65
N ARG A 177 -1.58 3.13 3.63
CA ARG A 177 -0.51 2.15 3.55
C ARG A 177 -0.35 1.47 4.90
N LEU A 178 -0.74 0.19 4.97
CA LEU A 178 -0.66 -0.61 6.17
C LEU A 178 0.79 -0.98 6.52
N GLY A 179 1.59 -1.28 5.49
CA GLY A 179 2.98 -1.66 5.63
C GLY A 179 3.57 -2.18 4.33
N THR A 180 4.75 -2.78 4.42
CA THR A 180 5.48 -3.36 3.29
C THR A 180 5.82 -4.81 3.54
N VAL A 181 5.67 -5.64 2.52
CA VAL A 181 6.17 -7.02 2.53
C VAL A 181 7.31 -7.14 1.52
N THR A 182 8.46 -7.65 1.94
CA THR A 182 9.62 -7.84 1.06
C THR A 182 9.75 -9.31 0.72
N LEU A 183 9.79 -9.61 -0.58
CA LEU A 183 9.85 -10.96 -1.09
C LEU A 183 11.08 -11.13 -1.99
N PRO A 184 11.74 -12.30 -1.98
CA PRO A 184 12.68 -12.65 -3.02
C PRO A 184 11.95 -12.75 -4.36
N VAL A 185 12.57 -12.23 -5.43
CA VAL A 185 12.03 -12.27 -6.79
C VAL A 185 12.84 -13.28 -7.59
N ALA A 186 12.20 -14.40 -7.96
CA ALA A 186 12.80 -15.37 -8.85
C ALA A 186 12.75 -14.90 -10.31
N ASP A 187 13.76 -15.20 -11.12
CA ASP A 187 13.67 -15.06 -12.58
C ASP A 187 13.27 -16.41 -13.17
N LEU A 188 12.03 -16.54 -13.62
CA LEU A 188 11.53 -17.78 -14.17
C LEU A 188 11.90 -17.88 -15.66
N PRO A 189 12.57 -18.96 -16.08
CA PRO A 189 12.84 -19.19 -17.49
C PRO A 189 11.52 -19.42 -18.25
N THR A 190 11.55 -19.12 -19.54
CA THR A 190 10.40 -19.10 -20.46
C THR A 190 9.56 -20.40 -20.46
N ASP A 191 10.14 -21.53 -20.07
CA ASP A 191 9.51 -22.86 -20.14
C ASP A 191 8.93 -23.40 -18.81
N SER A 192 8.96 -22.60 -17.73
CA SER A 192 8.68 -23.10 -16.37
C SER A 192 7.21 -23.08 -15.91
N LEU A 193 6.28 -22.56 -16.74
CA LEU A 193 4.84 -22.66 -16.46
C LEU A 193 4.30 -23.92 -17.13
N GLY A 194 4.24 -25.00 -16.36
CA GLY A 194 3.89 -26.34 -16.79
C GLY A 194 2.73 -26.40 -17.78
N THR A 195 3.02 -27.04 -18.91
CA THR A 195 2.08 -27.84 -19.70
C THR A 195 1.42 -28.87 -18.80
N GLY A 196 0.29 -28.51 -18.22
CA GLY A 196 -0.71 -29.48 -17.77
C GLY A 196 -1.45 -29.99 -19.00
N SER A 197 -0.93 -31.09 -19.55
CA SER A 197 -1.59 -31.93 -20.57
C SER A 197 -2.94 -32.45 -20.09
#